data_AF-A0A522QFI9-F1
#
_entry.id   AF-A0A522QFI9-F1
#
_cell.length_a   1.000
_cell.length_b   1.000
_cell.length_c   1.000
_cell.angle_alpha   90.00
_cell.angle_beta   90.00
_cell.angle_gamma   90.00
#
_symmetry.space_group_name_H-M   'P 1'
#
loop_
_entity.id
_entity.type
_entity.pdbx_description
1 polymer ?
#
loop_
_entity_poly.entity_id
_entity_poly.type
_entity_poly.pdbx_seq_one_letter_code
_entity_poly.pdbx_strand_id
1 'polypeptide(L)'
;MNARVFRRRFWHLLLGPLSRSVNASLLDAGQLSTRGIHRILVLRPNHRLGNIILITPLLAELERLFPGAEIDVLAAGESAREILSGFASVRHVYTLPRHLLRHLPRVASTVFSARHVAYDLAVNAATDSYTSRVLLSWLKARHAIGIPPQDSEAPANWARIMLNAPRHFAMLPVFLVRNALAAHGDTRDMPYPRLDLRLTRAERRRGRQTLRALLNTTPATPEVAVIGVFAHATGAKRFEEPWWRRFLNTLSDRHPEYQIVEIVPADGHSHLGECFPAYYSSSLRKLASVIANLHCFVCADSGVMHLACASGTTTIGLFSVTDPLKYAPYGGNNQACDTMGKTPEEIAGFVADSIDTALGQRAAVTMISTSSSGAASAA
;
A
#
# COMPACT_ATOMS: atom_id res chain seq x y z
N MET A 1 -15.96 22.84 19.90
CA MET A 1 -15.07 21.70 20.22
C MET A 1 -15.33 20.58 19.21
N ASN A 2 -14.31 20.16 18.43
CA ASN A 2 -14.48 19.29 17.26
C ASN A 2 -14.96 17.87 17.69
N ALA A 3 -16.02 17.33 17.08
CA ALA A 3 -16.64 16.05 17.47
C ALA A 3 -15.65 14.86 17.50
N ARG A 4 -14.58 14.93 16.69
CA ARG A 4 -13.45 13.98 16.71
C ARG A 4 -12.64 14.03 18.01
N VAL A 5 -12.42 15.23 18.56
CA VAL A 5 -11.67 15.45 19.80
C VAL A 5 -12.48 14.98 21.01
N PHE A 6 -13.79 15.25 21.02
CA PHE A 6 -14.69 14.75 22.06
C PHE A 6 -14.77 13.21 22.07
N ARG A 7 -14.96 12.58 20.90
CA ARG A 7 -14.92 11.10 20.77
C ARG A 7 -13.59 10.52 21.24
N ARG A 8 -12.46 11.14 20.85
CA ARG A 8 -11.12 10.70 21.27
C ARG A 8 -10.97 10.76 22.79
N ARG A 9 -11.38 11.87 23.42
CA ARG A 9 -11.32 12.04 24.89
C ARG A 9 -12.23 11.09 25.64
N PHE A 10 -13.46 10.91 25.17
CA PHE A 10 -14.43 9.97 25.77
C PHE A 10 -13.89 8.54 25.78
N TRP A 11 -13.38 8.05 24.65
CA TRP A 11 -12.81 6.70 24.56
C TRP A 11 -11.49 6.55 25.33
N HIS A 12 -10.67 7.61 25.41
CA HIS A 12 -9.48 7.65 26.26
C HIS A 12 -9.81 7.53 27.74
N LEU A 13 -10.88 8.19 28.21
CA LEU A 13 -11.31 8.08 29.61
C LEU A 13 -11.85 6.69 29.93
N LEU A 14 -12.66 6.13 29.02
CA LEU A 14 -13.42 4.90 29.27
C LEU A 14 -12.57 3.62 29.09
N LEU A 15 -11.61 3.64 28.17
CA LEU A 15 -10.75 2.47 27.85
C LEU A 15 -9.26 2.70 28.13
N GLY A 16 -8.91 3.85 28.73
CA GLY A 16 -7.54 4.24 29.07
C GLY A 16 -6.78 3.19 29.89
N PRO A 17 -7.35 2.62 30.97
CA PRO A 17 -6.67 1.60 31.79
C PRO A 17 -6.31 0.33 31.00
N LEU A 18 -7.19 -0.11 30.10
CA LEU A 18 -6.96 -1.28 29.23
C LEU A 18 -5.85 -1.03 28.20
N SER A 19 -5.72 0.20 27.71
CA SER A 19 -4.63 0.56 26.79
C SER A 19 -3.27 0.63 27.47
N ARG A 20 -3.20 0.96 28.77
CA ARG A 20 -1.94 1.03 29.53
C ARG A 20 -1.34 -0.37 29.76
N SER A 21 -2.18 -1.37 30.04
CA SER A 21 -1.74 -2.76 30.22
C SER A 21 -1.08 -3.36 28.96
N VAL A 22 -1.49 -2.94 27.76
CA VAL A 22 -0.85 -3.38 26.51
C VAL A 22 0.56 -2.88 26.35
N ASN A 23 0.81 -1.63 26.74
CA ASN A 23 2.13 -1.01 26.57
C ASN A 23 3.21 -1.77 27.36
N ALA A 24 2.84 -2.34 28.51
CA ALA A 24 3.73 -3.21 29.31
C ALA A 24 4.01 -4.58 28.66
N SER A 25 3.25 -4.96 27.63
CA SER A 25 3.38 -6.23 26.89
C SER A 25 3.93 -6.07 25.47
N LEU A 26 4.22 -4.84 25.04
CA LEU A 26 4.90 -4.61 23.78
C LEU A 26 6.35 -5.10 23.90
N LEU A 27 6.77 -5.87 22.90
CA LEU A 27 8.13 -6.36 22.82
C LEU A 27 9.12 -5.22 22.56
N ASP A 28 10.25 -5.37 23.20
CA ASP A 28 11.44 -4.57 22.98
C ASP A 28 12.36 -5.20 21.91
N ALA A 29 13.42 -4.47 21.52
CA ALA A 29 14.48 -4.91 20.64
C ALA A 29 15.08 -6.24 21.10
N GLY A 30 15.13 -7.22 20.19
CA GLY A 30 15.69 -8.54 20.43
C GLY A 30 14.89 -9.46 21.36
N GLN A 31 13.66 -9.10 21.75
CA GLN A 31 12.83 -9.93 22.63
C GLN A 31 11.95 -10.95 21.90
N LEU A 32 11.81 -10.86 20.57
CA LEU A 32 11.04 -11.84 19.80
C LEU A 32 11.92 -13.02 19.41
N SER A 33 11.44 -14.25 19.62
CA SER A 33 12.10 -15.46 19.11
C SER A 33 11.78 -15.71 17.64
N THR A 34 12.72 -16.31 16.90
CA THR A 34 12.48 -16.83 15.55
C THR A 34 11.69 -18.15 15.54
N ARG A 35 11.48 -18.78 16.70
CA ARG A 35 10.80 -20.09 16.82
C ARG A 35 9.47 -19.96 17.57
N GLY A 36 8.57 -20.91 17.32
CA GLY A 36 7.28 -21.01 18.02
C GLY A 36 6.27 -19.91 17.64
N ILE A 37 6.48 -19.22 16.52
CA ILE A 37 5.52 -18.26 15.96
C ILE A 37 4.81 -18.93 14.78
N HIS A 38 3.56 -19.34 15.00
CA HIS A 38 2.75 -20.07 14.01
C HIS A 38 1.46 -19.35 13.66
N ARG A 39 0.91 -18.55 14.56
CA ARG A 39 -0.29 -17.74 14.31
C ARG A 39 -0.03 -16.27 14.59
N ILE A 40 -0.19 -15.45 13.57
CA ILE A 40 0.12 -14.02 13.61
C ILE A 40 -1.15 -13.21 13.33
N LEU A 41 -1.38 -12.16 14.11
CA LEU A 41 -2.44 -11.20 13.86
C LEU A 41 -1.86 -9.86 13.42
N VAL A 42 -2.22 -9.36 12.25
CA VAL A 42 -1.86 -8.02 11.77
C VAL A 42 -3.04 -7.07 11.95
N LEU A 43 -2.85 -5.97 12.68
CA LEU A 43 -3.88 -4.96 12.90
C LEU A 43 -3.66 -3.73 12.03
N ARG A 44 -4.63 -3.42 11.16
CA ARG A 44 -4.71 -2.16 10.40
C ARG A 44 -6.18 -1.76 10.20
N PRO A 45 -6.90 -1.37 11.27
CA PRO A 45 -8.34 -1.08 11.22
C PRO A 45 -8.65 0.27 10.53
N ASN A 46 -8.34 0.38 9.24
CA ASN A 46 -8.52 1.57 8.41
C ASN A 46 -9.20 1.17 7.10
N HIS A 47 -10.23 1.93 6.70
CA HIS A 47 -11.06 1.62 5.53
C HIS A 47 -10.51 2.15 4.20
N ARG A 48 -9.45 2.94 4.24
CA ARG A 48 -8.85 3.53 3.05
C ARG A 48 -8.02 2.49 2.32
N LEU A 49 -8.28 2.31 1.03
CA LEU A 49 -7.59 1.35 0.15
C LEU A 49 -6.06 1.36 0.33
N GLY A 50 -5.43 2.54 0.22
CA GLY A 50 -3.98 2.66 0.37
C GLY A 50 -3.45 2.12 1.69
N ASN A 51 -4.18 2.29 2.79
CA ASN A 51 -3.74 1.84 4.11
C ASN A 51 -3.70 0.32 4.25
N ILE A 52 -4.53 -0.39 3.49
CA ILE A 52 -4.51 -1.85 3.40
C ILE A 52 -3.34 -2.31 2.53
N ILE A 53 -3.09 -1.65 1.40
CA ILE A 53 -1.97 -2.03 0.53
C ILE A 53 -0.62 -1.80 1.23
N LEU A 54 -0.52 -0.77 2.07
CA LEU A 54 0.67 -0.47 2.86
C LEU A 54 1.05 -1.55 3.89
N ILE A 55 0.21 -2.57 4.16
CA ILE A 55 0.62 -3.72 4.99
C ILE A 55 1.20 -4.88 4.18
N THR A 56 1.15 -4.85 2.84
CA THR A 56 1.69 -5.92 2.01
C THR A 56 3.20 -6.16 2.19
N PRO A 57 4.06 -5.14 2.44
CA PRO A 57 5.46 -5.37 2.77
C PRO A 57 5.65 -6.10 4.10
N LEU A 58 4.81 -5.81 5.09
CA LEU A 58 4.82 -6.52 6.38
C LEU A 58 4.44 -7.99 6.17
N LEU A 59 3.43 -8.29 5.37
CA LEU A 59 3.06 -9.68 5.08
C LEU A 59 4.19 -10.45 4.40
N ALA A 60 4.84 -9.84 3.40
CA ALA A 60 6.01 -10.42 2.74
C ALA A 60 7.17 -10.67 3.72
N GLU A 61 7.43 -9.73 4.63
CA GLU A 61 8.46 -9.89 5.65
C GLU A 61 8.12 -11.01 6.63
N LEU A 62 6.86 -11.09 7.10
CA LEU A 62 6.41 -12.13 8.03
C LEU A 62 6.49 -13.53 7.42
N GLU A 63 6.13 -13.70 6.15
CA GLU A 63 6.29 -14.98 5.44
C GLU A 63 7.75 -15.40 5.31
N ARG A 64 8.66 -14.44 5.13
CA ARG A 64 10.10 -14.69 5.07
C ARG A 64 10.66 -15.10 6.44
N LEU A 65 10.22 -14.42 7.50
CA LEU A 65 10.71 -14.61 8.86
C LEU A 65 10.11 -15.85 9.53
N PHE A 66 8.85 -16.15 9.25
CA PHE A 66 8.10 -17.26 9.85
C PHE A 66 7.45 -18.13 8.77
N PRO A 67 8.24 -18.94 8.03
CA PRO A 67 7.70 -19.82 7.00
C PRO A 67 6.61 -20.75 7.54
N GLY A 68 5.46 -20.77 6.87
CA GLY A 68 4.32 -21.60 7.25
C GLY A 68 3.44 -21.02 8.38
N ALA A 69 3.73 -19.83 8.91
CA ALA A 69 2.83 -19.17 9.85
C ALA A 69 1.52 -18.74 9.16
N GLU A 70 0.40 -18.99 9.83
CA GLU A 70 -0.91 -18.47 9.43
C GLU A 70 -1.05 -17.02 9.90
N ILE A 71 -1.45 -16.14 8.99
CA ILE A 71 -1.65 -14.73 9.25
C ILE A 71 -3.13 -14.41 9.17
N ASP A 72 -3.69 -13.90 10.26
CA ASP A 72 -4.98 -13.24 10.23
C ASP A 72 -4.79 -11.72 10.17
N VAL A 73 -5.67 -11.03 9.45
CA VAL A 73 -5.62 -9.58 9.29
C VAL A 73 -6.91 -8.96 9.80
N LEU A 74 -6.79 -8.01 10.72
CA LEU A 74 -7.89 -7.19 11.18
C LEU A 74 -7.84 -5.82 10.48
N ALA A 75 -8.74 -5.64 9.52
CA ALA A 75 -8.87 -4.44 8.69
C ALA A 75 -10.22 -3.75 8.93
N ALA A 76 -10.44 -2.58 8.32
CA ALA A 76 -11.77 -2.00 8.22
C ALA A 76 -12.20 -1.95 6.75
N GLY A 77 -13.49 -2.22 6.49
CA GLY A 77 -14.02 -2.33 5.12
C GLY A 77 -13.68 -3.65 4.43
N GLU A 78 -14.38 -3.91 3.32
CA GLU A 78 -14.33 -5.21 2.63
C GLU A 78 -13.19 -5.33 1.61
N SER A 79 -12.58 -4.21 1.19
CA SER A 79 -11.51 -4.20 0.19
C SER A 79 -10.28 -5.01 0.60
N ALA A 80 -10.06 -5.19 1.90
CA ALA A 80 -8.93 -5.98 2.41
C ALA A 80 -8.97 -7.44 1.99
N ARG A 81 -10.15 -8.06 1.89
CA ARG A 81 -10.28 -9.45 1.42
C ARG A 81 -9.78 -9.59 -0.02
N GLU A 82 -10.23 -8.68 -0.88
CA GLU A 82 -9.83 -8.71 -2.28
C GLU A 82 -8.33 -8.41 -2.42
N ILE A 83 -7.83 -7.35 -1.80
CA ILE A 83 -6.41 -6.95 -1.91
C ILE A 83 -5.45 -8.04 -1.43
N LEU A 84 -5.80 -8.72 -0.33
CA LEU A 84 -4.93 -9.69 0.32
C LEU A 84 -5.12 -11.14 -0.16
N SER A 85 -6.09 -11.39 -1.05
CA SER A 85 -6.37 -12.75 -1.57
C SER A 85 -5.20 -13.42 -2.30
N GLY A 86 -4.18 -12.65 -2.71
CA GLY A 86 -2.96 -13.20 -3.32
C GLY A 86 -1.94 -13.76 -2.32
N PHE A 87 -2.13 -13.53 -1.01
CA PHE A 87 -1.22 -13.99 0.04
C PHE A 87 -1.72 -15.30 0.62
N ALA A 88 -1.07 -16.42 0.28
CA ALA A 88 -1.45 -17.74 0.77
C ALA A 88 -1.30 -17.90 2.30
N SER A 89 -0.43 -17.12 2.93
CA SER A 89 -0.30 -17.06 4.38
C SER A 89 -1.50 -16.39 5.07
N VAL A 90 -2.25 -15.57 4.35
CA VAL A 90 -3.42 -14.87 4.91
C VAL A 90 -4.58 -15.85 4.98
N ARG A 91 -4.81 -16.38 6.19
CA ARG A 91 -5.86 -17.34 6.47
C ARG A 91 -7.23 -16.68 6.60
N HIS A 92 -7.30 -15.58 7.36
CA HIS A 92 -8.56 -14.87 7.58
C HIS A 92 -8.39 -13.34 7.53
N VAL A 93 -9.41 -12.65 7.00
CA VAL A 93 -9.50 -11.19 7.03
C VAL A 93 -10.76 -10.79 7.78
N TYR A 94 -10.57 -10.35 9.03
CA TYR A 94 -11.60 -9.77 9.88
C TYR A 94 -11.87 -8.33 9.42
N THR A 95 -13.09 -8.07 8.94
CA THR A 95 -13.49 -6.74 8.44
C THR A 95 -14.36 -6.02 9.46
N LEU A 96 -13.85 -4.91 10.00
CA LEU A 96 -14.63 -4.01 10.82
C LEU A 96 -15.48 -3.06 9.95
N PRO A 97 -16.71 -2.74 10.38
CA PRO A 97 -17.55 -1.77 9.68
C PRO A 97 -16.93 -0.36 9.74
N ARG A 98 -17.15 0.45 8.71
CA ARG A 98 -16.63 1.83 8.63
C ARG A 98 -17.06 2.69 9.83
N HIS A 99 -18.30 2.50 10.29
CA HIS A 99 -18.89 3.21 11.43
C HIS A 99 -19.06 2.28 12.63
N LEU A 100 -17.98 2.07 13.39
CA LEU A 100 -17.95 1.13 14.52
C LEU A 100 -19.13 1.27 15.49
N LEU A 101 -19.46 2.50 15.89
CA LEU A 101 -20.52 2.76 16.89
C LEU A 101 -21.93 2.48 16.39
N ARG A 102 -22.16 2.49 15.07
CA ARG A 102 -23.48 2.18 14.50
C ARG A 102 -23.69 0.67 14.35
N HIS A 103 -22.63 -0.12 14.50
CA HIS A 103 -22.63 -1.55 14.24
C HIS A 103 -21.93 -2.31 15.37
N LEU A 104 -22.18 -1.92 16.63
CA LEU A 104 -21.55 -2.54 17.80
C LEU A 104 -21.70 -4.07 17.86
N PRO A 105 -22.87 -4.68 17.56
CA PRO A 105 -22.99 -6.15 17.56
C PRO A 105 -22.06 -6.80 16.55
N ARG A 106 -21.93 -6.22 15.35
CA ARG A 106 -21.02 -6.72 14.30
C ARG A 106 -19.57 -6.54 14.72
N VAL A 107 -19.21 -5.40 15.30
CA VAL A 107 -17.85 -5.16 15.85
C VAL A 107 -17.52 -6.19 16.93
N ALA A 108 -18.43 -6.39 17.90
CA ALA A 108 -18.24 -7.34 18.98
C ALA A 108 -18.08 -8.76 18.45
N SER A 109 -18.94 -9.19 17.52
CA SER A 109 -18.84 -10.50 16.86
C SER A 109 -17.50 -10.68 16.15
N THR A 110 -17.05 -9.70 15.36
CA THR A 110 -15.76 -9.75 14.67
C THR A 110 -14.58 -9.84 15.65
N VAL A 111 -14.57 -9.01 16.70
CA VAL A 111 -13.49 -8.99 17.69
C VAL A 111 -13.49 -10.27 18.53
N PHE A 112 -14.66 -10.77 18.92
CA PHE A 112 -14.79 -12.01 19.68
C PHE A 112 -14.30 -13.21 18.86
N SER A 113 -14.68 -13.27 17.58
CA SER A 113 -14.19 -14.30 16.63
C SER A 113 -12.66 -14.28 16.54
N ALA A 114 -12.05 -13.09 16.43
CA ALA A 114 -10.60 -12.96 16.44
C ALA A 114 -9.98 -13.33 17.80
N ARG A 115 -10.62 -12.98 18.93
CA ARG A 115 -10.13 -13.27 20.29
C ARG A 115 -10.16 -14.76 20.64
N HIS A 116 -10.97 -15.58 19.98
CA HIS A 116 -10.98 -17.03 20.16
C HIS A 116 -9.73 -17.71 19.62
N VAL A 117 -8.98 -17.04 18.75
CA VAL A 117 -7.70 -17.53 18.26
C VAL A 117 -6.61 -17.12 19.26
N ALA A 118 -5.83 -18.10 19.72
CA ALA A 118 -4.60 -17.84 20.47
C ALA A 118 -3.48 -17.52 19.46
N TYR A 119 -3.10 -16.24 19.39
CA TYR A 119 -2.00 -15.81 18.53
C TYR A 119 -0.66 -15.90 19.28
N ASP A 120 0.38 -16.29 18.58
CA ASP A 120 1.74 -16.20 19.09
C ASP A 120 2.25 -14.76 19.02
N LEU A 121 1.87 -14.04 17.96
CA LEU A 121 2.32 -12.68 17.70
C LEU A 121 1.17 -11.80 17.19
N ALA A 122 1.05 -10.60 17.74
CA ALA A 122 0.22 -9.53 17.17
C ALA A 122 1.10 -8.35 16.73
N VAL A 123 0.95 -7.90 15.49
CA VAL A 123 1.66 -6.73 14.94
C VAL A 123 0.66 -5.62 14.67
N ASN A 124 0.71 -4.55 15.46
CA ASN A 124 -0.05 -3.34 15.20
C ASN A 124 0.64 -2.51 14.13
N ALA A 125 0.18 -2.68 12.90
CA ALA A 125 0.69 -1.95 11.76
C ALA A 125 0.09 -0.54 11.67
N ALA A 126 -0.88 -0.13 12.49
CA ALA A 126 -1.50 1.20 12.40
C ALA A 126 -0.70 2.27 13.14
N THR A 127 -0.35 3.34 12.42
CA THR A 127 0.25 4.55 13.00
C THR A 127 -0.82 5.44 13.62
N ASP A 128 -0.57 5.92 14.85
CA ASP A 128 -1.42 6.87 15.59
C ASP A 128 -2.90 6.49 15.78
N SER A 129 -3.23 5.19 15.74
CA SER A 129 -4.62 4.73 15.86
C SER A 129 -4.96 4.29 17.29
N TYR A 130 -5.79 5.07 17.99
CA TYR A 130 -6.33 4.67 19.30
C TYR A 130 -7.12 3.36 19.22
N THR A 131 -7.95 3.21 18.17
CA THR A 131 -8.74 2.00 17.95
C THR A 131 -7.87 0.76 17.83
N SER A 132 -6.75 0.84 17.09
CA SER A 132 -5.84 -0.30 16.95
C SER A 132 -5.23 -0.74 18.29
N ARG A 133 -4.93 0.21 19.19
CA ARG A 133 -4.36 -0.07 20.51
C ARG A 133 -5.35 -0.73 21.45
N VAL A 134 -6.60 -0.26 21.44
CA VAL A 134 -7.69 -0.91 22.19
C VAL A 134 -7.94 -2.32 21.66
N LEU A 135 -7.95 -2.51 20.34
CA LEU A 135 -8.11 -3.84 19.77
C LEU A 135 -6.96 -4.75 20.17
N LEU A 136 -5.72 -4.25 20.14
CA LEU A 136 -4.55 -5.00 20.61
C LEU A 136 -4.69 -5.44 22.08
N SER A 137 -5.31 -4.63 22.95
CA SER A 137 -5.56 -5.00 24.37
C SER A 137 -6.60 -6.08 24.55
N TRP A 138 -7.58 -6.10 23.66
CA TRP A 138 -8.66 -7.07 23.69
C TRP A 138 -8.35 -8.36 22.96
N LEU A 139 -7.25 -8.44 22.24
CA LEU A 139 -6.85 -9.64 21.51
C LEU A 139 -5.82 -10.43 22.32
N LYS A 140 -5.94 -11.76 22.31
CA LYS A 140 -5.04 -12.64 23.06
C LYS A 140 -3.83 -12.98 22.18
N ALA A 141 -2.69 -12.36 22.45
CA ALA A 141 -1.42 -12.70 21.81
C ALA A 141 -0.32 -12.90 22.85
N ARG A 142 0.56 -13.90 22.64
CA ARG A 142 1.72 -14.14 23.52
C ARG A 142 2.75 -13.00 23.43
N HIS A 143 2.90 -12.45 22.23
CA HIS A 143 3.78 -11.33 21.94
C HIS A 143 3.03 -10.23 21.18
N ALA A 144 3.38 -8.97 21.42
CA ALA A 144 2.81 -7.83 20.73
C ALA A 144 3.89 -6.87 20.25
N ILE A 145 3.76 -6.36 19.03
CA ILE A 145 4.65 -5.36 18.43
C ILE A 145 3.80 -4.17 18.00
N GLY A 146 4.25 -2.96 18.32
CA GLY A 146 3.55 -1.73 17.95
C GLY A 146 4.23 -0.49 18.49
N ILE A 147 3.68 0.68 18.14
CA ILE A 147 4.15 1.98 18.61
C ILE A 147 3.45 2.29 19.95
N PRO A 148 4.18 2.45 21.07
CA PRO A 148 3.62 2.95 22.31
C PRO A 148 3.14 4.41 22.17
N PRO A 149 2.11 4.81 22.91
CA PRO A 149 1.65 6.21 22.97
C PRO A 149 2.75 7.21 23.36
N GLN A 150 2.66 8.44 22.87
CA GLN A 150 3.54 9.54 23.33
C GLN A 150 3.41 9.83 24.84
N ASP A 151 2.23 9.62 25.43
CA ASP A 151 1.93 9.92 26.84
C ASP A 151 2.09 8.72 27.78
N SER A 152 2.71 7.62 27.34
CA SER A 152 2.94 6.43 28.17
C SER A 152 4.40 6.29 28.56
N GLU A 153 4.65 5.59 29.67
CA GLU A 153 5.96 5.00 29.98
C GLU A 153 6.30 3.99 28.89
N ALA A 154 6.86 4.48 27.79
CA ALA A 154 7.36 3.64 26.72
C ALA A 154 8.53 2.79 27.25
N PRO A 155 8.82 1.63 26.64
CA PRO A 155 10.02 0.87 26.95
C PRO A 155 11.26 1.78 26.97
N ALA A 156 12.19 1.53 27.89
CA ALA A 156 13.30 2.44 28.20
C ALA A 156 14.16 2.84 26.99
N ASN A 157 14.17 2.02 25.93
CA ASN A 157 14.93 2.24 24.71
C ASN A 157 14.08 2.63 23.49
N TRP A 158 12.76 2.81 23.64
CA TRP A 158 11.84 3.09 22.54
C TRP A 158 12.23 4.34 21.77
N ALA A 159 12.58 5.41 22.50
CA ALA A 159 13.06 6.65 21.90
C ALA A 159 14.28 6.40 21.00
N ARG A 160 15.22 5.55 21.44
CA ARG A 160 16.42 5.18 20.67
C ARG A 160 16.07 4.36 19.42
N ILE A 161 15.11 3.43 19.51
CA ILE A 161 14.64 2.65 18.36
C ILE A 161 14.04 3.59 17.30
N MET A 162 13.26 4.58 17.73
CA MET A 162 12.59 5.52 16.83
C MET A 162 13.51 6.54 16.14
N LEU A 163 14.73 6.77 16.64
CA LEU A 163 15.70 7.64 15.96
C LEU A 163 16.02 7.18 14.54
N ASN A 164 16.03 5.86 14.32
CA ASN A 164 16.34 5.24 13.03
C ASN A 164 15.10 4.73 12.30
N ALA A 165 13.89 5.00 12.81
CA ALA A 165 12.68 4.46 12.24
C ALA A 165 12.34 5.16 10.91
N PRO A 166 11.95 4.40 9.87
CA PRO A 166 11.50 5.01 8.63
C PRO A 166 10.18 5.75 8.86
N ARG A 167 10.04 6.93 8.25
CA ARG A 167 8.78 7.70 8.26
C ARG A 167 7.68 7.05 7.43
N HIS A 168 8.06 6.20 6.48
CA HIS A 168 7.14 5.60 5.53
C HIS A 168 6.25 4.53 6.20
N PHE A 169 4.94 4.66 6.04
CA PHE A 169 3.98 3.83 6.77
C PHE A 169 3.96 2.35 6.37
N ALA A 170 4.49 1.99 5.20
CA ALA A 170 4.69 0.59 4.83
C ALA A 170 5.97 -0.03 5.41
N MET A 171 6.98 0.80 5.66
CA MET A 171 8.30 0.36 6.12
C MET A 171 8.34 0.25 7.64
N LEU A 172 7.62 1.13 8.34
CA LEU A 172 7.63 1.19 9.79
C LEU A 172 7.24 -0.13 10.47
N PRO A 173 6.14 -0.83 10.10
CA PRO A 173 5.83 -2.11 10.74
C PRO A 173 6.88 -3.20 10.48
N VAL A 174 7.50 -3.20 9.28
CA VAL A 174 8.62 -4.10 8.95
C VAL A 174 9.82 -3.80 9.86
N PHE A 175 10.17 -2.52 10.00
CA PHE A 175 11.23 -2.06 10.90
C PHE A 175 11.01 -2.52 12.34
N LEU A 176 9.79 -2.38 12.87
CA LEU A 176 9.45 -2.79 14.23
C LEU A 176 9.63 -4.31 14.45
N VAL A 177 9.19 -5.13 13.48
CA VAL A 177 9.37 -6.60 13.55
C VAL A 177 10.84 -6.97 13.49
N ARG A 178 11.61 -6.38 12.57
CA ARG A 178 13.06 -6.62 12.46
C ARG A 178 13.80 -6.21 13.73
N ASN A 179 13.42 -5.09 14.33
CA ASN A 179 14.03 -4.63 15.58
C ASN A 179 13.72 -5.57 16.75
N ALA A 180 12.48 -6.08 16.86
CA ALA A 180 12.11 -7.07 17.87
C ALA A 180 12.90 -8.38 17.72
N LEU A 181 13.40 -8.70 16.52
CA LEU A 181 14.22 -9.88 16.21
C LEU A 181 15.74 -9.65 16.25
N ALA A 182 16.21 -8.43 16.59
CA ALA A 182 17.62 -8.05 16.45
C ALA A 182 18.63 -8.98 17.14
N ALA A 183 18.22 -9.72 18.18
CA ALA A 183 19.07 -10.70 18.86
C ALA A 183 19.35 -11.98 18.03
N HIS A 184 18.64 -12.20 16.93
CA HIS A 184 18.72 -13.40 16.10
C HIS A 184 19.31 -13.15 14.70
N GLY A 185 19.92 -11.98 14.49
CA GLY A 185 20.56 -11.59 13.24
C GLY A 185 20.15 -10.18 12.82
N ASP A 186 21.07 -9.45 12.19
CA ASP A 186 20.80 -8.08 11.74
C ASP A 186 20.20 -8.07 10.34
N THR A 187 18.87 -8.03 10.26
CA THR A 187 18.15 -7.80 9.01
C THR A 187 17.75 -6.33 8.84
N ARG A 188 18.23 -5.41 9.69
CA ARG A 188 17.82 -3.99 9.65
C ARG A 188 18.32 -3.29 8.39
N ASP A 189 19.45 -3.73 7.86
CA ASP A 189 20.05 -3.18 6.63
C ASP A 189 19.49 -3.79 5.35
N MET A 190 18.66 -4.84 5.44
CA MET A 190 18.03 -5.41 4.25
C MET A 190 17.07 -4.40 3.62
N PRO A 191 16.95 -4.36 2.28
CA PRO A 191 15.91 -3.58 1.62
C PRO A 191 14.53 -3.93 2.16
N TYR A 192 13.66 -2.91 2.29
CA TYR A 192 12.26 -3.14 2.64
C TYR A 192 11.54 -3.85 1.48
N PRO A 193 10.67 -4.84 1.75
CA PRO A 193 9.86 -5.45 0.71
C PRO A 193 9.04 -4.41 -0.04
N ARG A 194 8.83 -4.61 -1.35
CA ARG A 194 7.98 -3.72 -2.16
C ARG A 194 6.51 -3.97 -1.84
N LEU A 195 5.64 -3.02 -2.17
CA LEU A 195 4.21 -3.28 -2.16
C LEU A 195 3.90 -4.31 -3.24
N ASP A 196 3.04 -5.28 -2.95
CA ASP A 196 2.71 -6.35 -3.89
C ASP A 196 1.29 -6.88 -3.64
N LEU A 197 0.53 -7.06 -4.71
CA LEU A 197 -0.80 -7.68 -4.70
C LEU A 197 -0.77 -9.18 -4.99
N ARG A 198 0.41 -9.71 -5.38
CA ARG A 198 0.59 -11.06 -5.89
C ARG A 198 -0.40 -11.39 -6.99
N LEU A 199 -0.45 -10.51 -8.00
CA LEU A 199 -1.26 -10.74 -9.20
C LEU A 199 -0.74 -11.99 -9.91
N THR A 200 -1.62 -12.96 -10.08
CA THR A 200 -1.33 -14.21 -10.79
C THR A 200 -1.02 -13.93 -12.26
N ARG A 201 -0.33 -14.87 -12.92
CA ARG A 201 -0.09 -14.80 -14.38
C ARG A 201 -1.40 -14.72 -15.17
N ALA A 202 -2.45 -15.40 -14.71
CA ALA A 202 -3.77 -15.37 -15.33
C ALA A 202 -4.44 -13.99 -15.21
N GLU A 203 -4.33 -13.33 -14.05
CA GLU A 203 -4.81 -11.96 -13.86
C GLU A 203 -4.07 -10.99 -14.78
N ARG A 204 -2.73 -11.03 -14.78
CA ARG A 204 -1.92 -10.17 -15.66
C ARG A 204 -2.27 -10.37 -17.13
N ARG A 205 -2.48 -11.61 -17.58
CA ARG A 205 -2.90 -11.91 -18.96
C ARG A 205 -4.28 -11.34 -19.28
N ARG A 206 -5.27 -11.49 -18.38
CA ARG A 206 -6.61 -10.92 -18.56
C ARG A 206 -6.56 -9.40 -18.64
N GLY A 207 -5.82 -8.76 -17.73
CA GLY A 207 -5.61 -7.31 -17.77
C GLY A 207 -4.99 -6.82 -19.08
N ARG A 208 -4.03 -7.58 -19.63
CA ARG A 208 -3.44 -7.29 -20.94
C ARG A 208 -4.45 -7.38 -22.08
N GLN A 209 -5.29 -8.42 -22.07
CA GLN A 209 -6.34 -8.61 -23.07
C GLN A 209 -7.36 -7.47 -23.00
N THR A 210 -7.77 -7.08 -21.79
CA THR A 210 -8.65 -5.93 -21.57
C THR A 210 -8.02 -4.63 -22.05
N LEU A 211 -6.74 -4.37 -21.74
CA LEU A 211 -6.04 -3.17 -22.18
C LEU A 211 -5.92 -3.11 -23.71
N ARG A 212 -5.60 -4.24 -24.36
CA ARG A 212 -5.55 -4.33 -25.82
C ARG A 212 -6.90 -4.06 -26.47
N ALA A 213 -7.97 -4.64 -25.92
CA ALA A 213 -9.33 -4.39 -26.40
C ALA A 213 -9.73 -2.92 -26.24
N LEU A 214 -9.39 -2.29 -25.11
CA LEU A 214 -9.65 -0.87 -24.87
C LEU A 214 -8.94 0.04 -25.88
N LEU A 215 -7.71 -0.32 -26.26
CA LEU A 215 -6.89 0.44 -27.20
C LEU A 215 -7.07 0.00 -28.67
N ASN A 216 -7.96 -0.97 -28.95
CA ASN A 216 -8.12 -1.59 -30.26
C ASN A 216 -6.80 -2.08 -30.89
N THR A 217 -5.92 -2.67 -30.08
CA THR A 217 -4.61 -3.18 -30.51
C THR A 217 -4.54 -4.70 -30.55
N THR A 218 -3.66 -5.23 -31.41
CA THR A 218 -3.42 -6.69 -31.56
C THR A 218 -1.99 -7.03 -31.15
N PRO A 219 -1.63 -8.32 -30.98
CA PRO A 219 -0.23 -8.71 -30.76
C PRO A 219 0.73 -8.28 -31.87
N ALA A 220 0.23 -8.00 -33.08
CA ALA A 220 1.02 -7.54 -34.22
C ALA A 220 1.17 -6.01 -34.28
N THR A 221 0.39 -5.27 -33.49
CA THR A 221 0.50 -3.81 -33.42
C THR A 221 1.84 -3.43 -32.75
N PRO A 222 2.62 -2.48 -33.30
CA PRO A 222 3.84 -2.01 -32.66
C PRO A 222 3.59 -1.59 -31.21
N GLU A 223 4.46 -2.02 -30.30
CA GLU A 223 4.33 -1.70 -28.88
C GLU A 223 4.74 -0.25 -28.66
N VAL A 224 3.76 0.59 -28.30
CA VAL A 224 3.97 1.96 -27.86
C VAL A 224 3.80 2.04 -26.35
N ALA A 225 4.43 3.05 -25.73
CA ALA A 225 4.26 3.26 -24.30
C ALA A 225 2.81 3.64 -23.99
N VAL A 226 2.23 2.95 -23.00
CA VAL A 226 0.85 3.16 -22.54
C VAL A 226 0.90 3.73 -21.13
N ILE A 227 0.40 4.95 -20.97
CA ILE A 227 0.44 5.72 -19.73
C ILE A 227 -0.97 5.77 -19.14
N GLY A 228 -1.15 5.16 -17.97
CA GLY A 228 -2.41 5.28 -17.25
C GLY A 228 -2.46 6.54 -16.40
N VAL A 229 -3.62 7.19 -16.35
CA VAL A 229 -3.84 8.41 -15.57
C VAL A 229 -5.03 8.22 -14.63
N PHE A 230 -4.88 8.68 -13.39
CA PHE A 230 -5.98 8.73 -12.42
C PHE A 230 -6.06 10.10 -11.73
N ALA A 231 -7.07 10.87 -12.14
CA ALA A 231 -7.23 12.27 -11.74
C ALA A 231 -7.85 12.46 -10.35
N HIS A 232 -8.59 11.46 -9.85
CA HIS A 232 -9.40 11.62 -8.65
C HIS A 232 -8.56 11.71 -7.36
N ALA A 233 -8.84 12.74 -6.56
CA ALA A 233 -8.32 12.90 -5.22
C ALA A 233 -9.39 13.48 -4.28
N THR A 234 -9.10 13.51 -2.97
CA THR A 234 -10.04 14.03 -1.97
C THR A 234 -9.47 15.26 -1.25
N GLY A 235 -10.33 16.23 -0.94
CA GLY A 235 -9.95 17.42 -0.17
C GLY A 235 -8.95 18.32 -0.91
N ALA A 236 -7.98 18.88 -0.19
CA ALA A 236 -6.96 19.80 -0.72
C ALA A 236 -5.94 19.15 -1.69
N LYS A 237 -6.08 17.84 -1.96
CA LYS A 237 -5.23 17.09 -2.90
C LYS A 237 -5.74 17.15 -4.34
N ARG A 238 -6.93 17.72 -4.55
CA ARG A 238 -7.60 17.75 -5.85
C ARG A 238 -6.92 18.75 -6.77
N PHE A 239 -6.62 18.30 -7.98
CA PHE A 239 -6.31 19.16 -9.11
C PHE A 239 -7.61 19.37 -9.89
N GLU A 240 -7.83 20.59 -10.38
CA GLU A 240 -8.99 20.90 -11.21
C GLU A 240 -8.82 20.37 -12.63
N GLU A 241 -9.92 20.19 -13.36
CA GLU A 241 -9.89 19.71 -14.73
C GLU A 241 -8.99 20.56 -15.66
N PRO A 242 -8.99 21.91 -15.60
CA PRO A 242 -8.07 22.72 -16.41
C PRO A 242 -6.59 22.46 -16.11
N TRP A 243 -6.25 22.11 -14.86
CA TRP A 243 -4.89 21.72 -14.48
C TRP A 243 -4.49 20.42 -15.18
N TRP A 244 -5.36 19.40 -15.10
CA TRP A 244 -5.12 18.11 -15.76
C TRP A 244 -5.04 18.24 -17.28
N ARG A 245 -5.91 19.06 -17.88
CA ARG A 245 -5.89 19.30 -19.33
C ARG A 245 -4.57 19.91 -19.78
N ARG A 246 -4.07 20.93 -19.08
CA ARG A 246 -2.76 21.53 -19.38
C ARG A 246 -1.62 20.52 -19.24
N PHE A 247 -1.60 19.78 -18.12
CA PHE A 247 -0.62 18.72 -17.88
C PHE A 247 -0.61 17.65 -18.99
N LEU A 248 -1.78 17.13 -19.37
CA LEU A 248 -1.89 16.06 -20.38
C LEU A 248 -1.61 16.55 -21.80
N ASN A 249 -1.99 17.78 -22.12
CA ASN A 249 -1.64 18.40 -23.41
C ASN A 249 -0.12 18.51 -23.52
N THR A 250 0.55 19.08 -22.52
CA THR A 250 2.02 19.19 -22.53
C THR A 250 2.72 17.83 -22.60
N LEU A 251 2.21 16.81 -21.90
CA LEU A 251 2.76 15.47 -21.98
C LEU A 251 2.60 14.87 -23.39
N SER A 252 1.43 15.06 -24.00
CA SER A 252 1.12 14.56 -25.36
C SER A 252 1.91 15.31 -26.44
N ASP A 253 2.13 16.61 -26.27
CA ASP A 253 2.94 17.43 -27.19
C ASP A 253 4.42 17.01 -27.17
N ARG A 254 4.94 16.62 -26.00
CA ARG A 254 6.32 16.13 -25.84
C ARG A 254 6.50 14.71 -26.37
N HIS A 255 5.49 13.86 -26.18
CA HIS A 255 5.52 12.44 -26.55
C HIS A 255 4.23 12.04 -27.28
N PRO A 256 4.08 12.44 -28.55
CA PRO A 256 2.89 12.13 -29.35
C PRO A 256 2.70 10.62 -29.59
N GLU A 257 3.75 9.82 -29.39
CA GLU A 257 3.72 8.35 -29.47
C GLU A 257 3.09 7.67 -28.25
N TYR A 258 2.92 8.38 -27.12
CA TYR A 258 2.32 7.80 -25.91
C TYR A 258 0.81 7.62 -26.06
N GLN A 259 0.31 6.45 -25.65
CA GLN A 259 -1.12 6.21 -25.53
C GLN A 259 -1.57 6.43 -24.09
N ILE A 260 -2.47 7.39 -23.90
CA ILE A 260 -3.03 7.70 -22.57
C ILE A 260 -4.31 6.89 -22.34
N VAL A 261 -4.41 6.27 -21.17
CA VAL A 261 -5.61 5.57 -20.69
C VAL A 261 -6.07 6.18 -19.38
N GLU A 262 -7.34 6.57 -19.29
CA GLU A 262 -7.92 7.01 -18.02
C GLU A 262 -8.36 5.80 -17.19
N ILE A 263 -7.97 5.79 -15.92
CA ILE A 263 -8.62 4.93 -14.93
C ILE A 263 -9.75 5.72 -14.27
N VAL A 264 -10.95 5.17 -14.36
CA VAL A 264 -12.16 5.81 -13.87
C VAL A 264 -12.33 5.53 -12.37
N PRO A 265 -12.62 6.56 -11.55
CA PRO A 265 -12.90 6.40 -10.12
C PRO A 265 -14.16 5.59 -9.83
N ALA A 266 -14.36 5.27 -8.54
CA ALA A 266 -15.45 4.41 -8.10
C ALA A 266 -16.87 4.97 -8.36
N ASP A 267 -16.99 6.26 -8.65
CA ASP A 267 -18.25 6.92 -9.04
C ASP A 267 -18.65 6.59 -10.50
N GLY A 268 -17.75 6.02 -11.30
CA GLY A 268 -18.02 5.59 -12.67
C GLY A 268 -18.00 6.71 -13.71
N HIS A 269 -17.53 7.91 -13.36
CA HIS A 269 -17.49 9.06 -14.27
C HIS A 269 -16.04 9.45 -14.62
N SER A 270 -15.80 9.81 -15.88
CA SER A 270 -14.53 10.40 -16.30
C SER A 270 -14.30 11.73 -15.57
N HIS A 271 -13.09 11.94 -15.07
CA HIS A 271 -12.66 13.22 -14.48
C HIS A 271 -11.73 13.98 -15.45
N LEU A 272 -11.57 13.45 -16.66
CA LEU A 272 -10.77 14.00 -17.76
C LEU A 272 -11.62 14.31 -19.01
N GLY A 273 -12.94 14.49 -18.84
CA GLY A 273 -13.84 14.91 -19.91
C GLY A 273 -14.00 13.91 -21.06
N GLU A 274 -13.80 12.61 -20.79
CA GLU A 274 -13.90 11.52 -21.78
C GLU A 274 -12.94 11.68 -22.98
N CYS A 275 -11.85 12.42 -22.82
CA CYS A 275 -10.86 12.65 -23.87
C CYS A 275 -10.00 11.43 -24.21
N PHE A 276 -10.02 10.38 -23.37
CA PHE A 276 -9.15 9.21 -23.49
C PHE A 276 -9.95 7.91 -23.35
N PRO A 277 -9.45 6.80 -23.94
CA PRO A 277 -9.96 5.47 -23.61
C PRO A 277 -9.96 5.26 -22.09
N ALA A 278 -11.13 4.95 -21.54
CA ALA A 278 -11.34 4.92 -20.10
C ALA A 278 -11.66 3.50 -19.62
N TYR A 279 -11.09 3.11 -18.48
CA TYR A 279 -11.33 1.81 -17.85
C TYR A 279 -11.86 1.96 -16.43
N TYR A 280 -13.01 1.31 -16.18
CA TYR A 280 -13.64 1.20 -14.87
C TYR A 280 -13.69 -0.25 -14.41
N SER A 281 -13.46 -0.47 -13.11
CA SER A 281 -13.84 -1.73 -12.47
C SER A 281 -14.13 -1.53 -10.98
N SER A 282 -15.22 -2.13 -10.51
CA SER A 282 -15.51 -2.24 -9.08
C SER A 282 -14.64 -3.29 -8.36
N SER A 283 -14.02 -4.21 -9.11
CA SER A 283 -13.04 -5.15 -8.59
C SER A 283 -11.65 -4.53 -8.62
N LEU A 284 -11.06 -4.37 -7.45
CA LEU A 284 -9.71 -3.81 -7.28
C LEU A 284 -8.64 -4.69 -7.93
N ARG A 285 -8.81 -6.02 -7.95
CA ARG A 285 -7.87 -6.92 -8.62
C ARG A 285 -7.98 -6.87 -10.14
N LYS A 286 -9.20 -6.73 -10.69
CA LYS A 286 -9.37 -6.49 -12.13
C LYS A 286 -8.73 -5.16 -12.53
N LEU A 287 -8.99 -4.10 -11.75
CA LEU A 287 -8.37 -2.80 -11.94
C LEU A 287 -6.84 -2.89 -11.90
N ALA A 288 -6.28 -3.49 -10.85
CA ALA A 288 -4.84 -3.69 -10.73
C ALA A 288 -4.26 -4.52 -11.86
N SER A 289 -5.01 -5.49 -12.41
CA SER A 289 -4.55 -6.32 -13.52
C SER A 289 -4.38 -5.55 -14.83
N VAL A 290 -5.26 -4.57 -15.11
CA VAL A 290 -5.11 -3.66 -16.25
C VAL A 290 -3.93 -2.74 -16.00
N ILE A 291 -3.86 -2.12 -14.81
CA ILE A 291 -2.76 -1.23 -14.44
C ILE A 291 -1.41 -1.94 -14.58
N ALA A 292 -1.29 -3.21 -14.17
CA ALA A 292 -0.09 -4.04 -14.27
C ALA A 292 0.48 -4.24 -15.69
N ASN A 293 -0.25 -3.83 -16.73
CA ASN A 293 0.18 -3.91 -18.13
C ASN A 293 0.45 -2.53 -18.75
N LEU A 294 0.39 -1.46 -17.96
CA LEU A 294 0.82 -0.13 -18.36
C LEU A 294 2.34 0.00 -18.27
N HIS A 295 2.88 0.98 -18.97
CA HIS A 295 4.30 1.33 -18.89
C HIS A 295 4.59 2.27 -17.71
N CYS A 296 3.68 3.22 -17.48
CA CYS A 296 3.69 4.10 -16.32
C CYS A 296 2.26 4.40 -15.87
N PHE A 297 2.11 4.77 -14.61
CA PHE A 297 0.86 5.21 -14.01
C PHE A 297 1.07 6.54 -13.28
N VAL A 298 0.36 7.58 -13.70
CA VAL A 298 0.44 8.92 -13.12
C VAL A 298 -0.87 9.22 -12.40
N CYS A 299 -0.80 9.62 -11.15
CA CYS A 299 -2.01 9.86 -10.38
C CYS A 299 -1.83 10.84 -9.23
N ALA A 300 -2.90 11.50 -8.83
CA ALA A 300 -2.93 12.24 -7.58
C ALA A 300 -2.77 11.31 -6.36
N ASP A 301 -2.29 11.85 -5.24
CA ASP A 301 -2.16 11.17 -3.94
C ASP A 301 -3.50 10.56 -3.48
N SER A 302 -3.65 9.25 -3.76
CA SER A 302 -4.87 8.48 -3.57
C SER A 302 -4.56 7.00 -3.27
N GLY A 303 -5.60 6.23 -2.90
CA GLY A 303 -5.45 4.79 -2.71
C GLY A 303 -5.07 4.02 -3.98
N VAL A 304 -5.45 4.54 -5.16
CA VAL A 304 -5.17 3.90 -6.45
C VAL A 304 -3.69 4.02 -6.83
N MET A 305 -3.00 5.07 -6.37
CA MET A 305 -1.54 5.19 -6.47
C MET A 305 -0.83 3.98 -5.86
N HIS A 306 -1.20 3.60 -4.64
CA HIS A 306 -0.62 2.43 -4.00
C HIS A 306 -1.02 1.12 -4.70
N LEU A 307 -2.24 1.06 -5.25
CA LEU A 307 -2.69 -0.10 -6.05
C LEU A 307 -1.83 -0.27 -7.30
N ALA A 308 -1.53 0.82 -8.00
CA ALA A 308 -0.66 0.81 -9.16
C ALA A 308 0.76 0.38 -8.79
N CYS A 309 1.33 0.96 -7.74
CA CYS A 309 2.64 0.58 -7.23
C CYS A 309 2.70 -0.92 -6.89
N ALA A 310 1.67 -1.44 -6.21
CA ALA A 310 1.59 -2.84 -5.79
C ALA A 310 1.27 -3.82 -6.93
N SER A 311 0.81 -3.32 -8.08
CA SER A 311 0.63 -4.13 -9.30
C SER A 311 1.96 -4.43 -10.01
N GLY A 312 3.02 -3.67 -9.66
CA GLY A 312 4.34 -3.72 -10.28
C GLY A 312 4.57 -2.67 -11.38
N THR A 313 3.64 -1.73 -11.54
CA THR A 313 3.71 -0.67 -12.55
C THR A 313 4.51 0.51 -12.02
N THR A 314 5.41 1.07 -12.84
CA THR A 314 6.09 2.33 -12.53
C THR A 314 5.05 3.41 -12.23
N THR A 315 5.03 3.91 -11.00
CA THR A 315 4.00 4.81 -10.50
C THR A 315 4.60 6.14 -10.10
N ILE A 316 4.04 7.21 -10.64
CA ILE A 316 4.38 8.59 -10.29
C ILE A 316 3.20 9.21 -9.56
N GLY A 317 3.36 9.46 -8.26
CA GLY A 317 2.35 10.09 -7.43
C GLY A 317 2.51 11.61 -7.38
N LEU A 318 1.44 12.36 -7.63
CA LEU A 318 1.41 13.83 -7.53
C LEU A 318 0.96 14.25 -6.13
N PHE A 319 1.86 14.91 -5.39
CA PHE A 319 1.66 15.32 -4.01
C PHE A 319 1.60 16.85 -3.90
N SER A 320 0.44 17.40 -3.53
CA SER A 320 0.27 18.84 -3.34
C SER A 320 0.33 19.28 -1.88
N VAL A 321 -0.21 18.50 -0.94
CA VAL A 321 -0.31 18.91 0.47
C VAL A 321 0.14 17.83 1.45
N THR A 322 0.22 16.58 0.99
CA THR A 322 0.60 15.45 1.83
C THR A 322 2.11 15.26 1.79
N ASP A 323 2.70 15.06 2.96
CA ASP A 323 4.11 14.69 3.12
C ASP A 323 4.44 13.36 2.38
N PRO A 324 5.22 13.41 1.29
CA PRO A 324 5.55 12.21 0.51
C PRO A 324 6.35 11.17 1.32
N LEU A 325 7.10 11.58 2.34
CA LEU A 325 7.90 10.66 3.15
C LEU A 325 7.07 9.60 3.89
N LYS A 326 5.75 9.82 4.01
CA LYS A 326 4.82 8.89 4.66
C LYS A 326 4.16 7.91 3.69
N TYR A 327 3.95 8.30 2.43
CA TYR A 327 3.03 7.63 1.50
C TYR A 327 3.56 7.51 0.05
N ALA A 328 4.76 7.99 -0.27
CA ALA A 328 5.28 7.91 -1.63
C ALA A 328 5.27 6.45 -2.15
N PRO A 329 4.92 6.22 -3.42
CA PRO A 329 5.20 4.93 -4.04
C PRO A 329 6.74 4.76 -4.04
N TYR A 330 7.23 3.57 -3.67
CA TYR A 330 8.67 3.33 -3.52
C TYR A 330 9.12 2.06 -4.21
N GLY A 331 10.44 1.95 -4.41
CA GLY A 331 11.10 0.82 -5.06
C GLY A 331 11.02 0.88 -6.59
N GLY A 332 12.05 0.38 -7.27
CA GLY A 332 12.15 0.49 -8.72
C GLY A 332 12.15 1.96 -9.15
N ASN A 333 11.42 2.28 -10.22
CA ASN A 333 11.32 3.62 -10.81
C ASN A 333 10.12 4.42 -10.28
N ASN A 334 9.52 3.99 -9.17
CA ASN A 334 8.41 4.70 -8.55
C ASN A 334 8.88 6.02 -7.96
N GLN A 335 8.11 7.09 -8.15
CA GLN A 335 8.49 8.43 -7.74
C GLN A 335 7.32 9.20 -7.12
N ALA A 336 7.65 10.09 -6.19
CA ALA A 336 6.74 11.12 -5.73
C ALA A 336 7.15 12.46 -6.36
N CYS A 337 6.18 13.15 -6.94
CA CYS A 337 6.35 14.48 -7.49
C CYS A 337 5.68 15.49 -6.56
N ASP A 338 6.47 16.36 -5.93
CA ASP A 338 5.93 17.49 -5.17
C ASP A 338 5.46 18.57 -6.14
N THR A 339 4.16 18.86 -6.14
CA THR A 339 3.54 19.83 -7.05
C THR A 339 3.44 21.23 -6.46
N MET A 340 3.86 21.45 -5.21
CA MET A 340 3.78 22.77 -4.59
C MET A 340 4.61 23.80 -5.34
N GLY A 341 3.96 24.91 -5.70
CA GLY A 341 4.59 26.03 -6.39
C GLY A 341 4.97 25.75 -7.85
N LYS A 342 4.55 24.62 -8.43
CA LYS A 342 4.87 24.23 -9.80
C LYS A 342 3.64 24.28 -10.71
N THR A 343 3.86 24.66 -11.95
CA THR A 343 2.86 24.68 -13.03
C THR A 343 2.59 23.27 -13.58
N PRO A 344 1.40 23.01 -14.18
CA PRO A 344 1.12 21.75 -14.87
C PRO A 344 2.20 21.34 -15.87
N GLU A 345 2.77 22.30 -16.61
CA GLU A 345 3.77 22.10 -17.65
C GLU A 345 5.11 21.62 -17.08
N GLU A 346 5.56 22.21 -15.97
CA GLU A 346 6.77 21.76 -15.27
C GLU A 346 6.60 20.34 -14.72
N ILE A 347 5.42 20.02 -14.20
CA ILE A 347 5.10 18.66 -13.73
C ILE A 347 5.06 17.68 -14.91
N ALA A 348 4.51 18.08 -16.06
CA ALA A 348 4.50 17.27 -17.27
C ALA A 348 5.92 16.98 -17.78
N GLY A 349 6.82 17.97 -17.76
CA GLY A 349 8.24 17.79 -18.07
C GLY A 349 8.90 16.76 -17.15
N PHE A 350 8.75 16.92 -15.82
CA PHE A 350 9.28 15.95 -14.85
C PHE A 350 8.74 14.52 -15.07
N VAL A 351 7.44 14.41 -15.34
CA VAL A 351 6.79 13.11 -15.59
C VAL A 351 7.30 12.48 -16.89
N ALA A 352 7.45 13.26 -17.96
CA ALA A 352 8.01 12.80 -19.22
C ALA A 352 9.42 12.21 -19.03
N ASP A 353 10.32 12.98 -18.40
CA ASP A 353 11.70 12.55 -18.16
C ASP A 353 11.77 11.28 -17.28
N SER A 354 10.83 11.15 -16.33
CA SER A 354 10.70 9.97 -15.48
C SER A 354 10.20 8.73 -16.25
N ILE A 355 9.28 8.91 -17.20
CA ILE A 355 8.80 7.84 -18.07
C ILE A 355 9.95 7.38 -18.98
N ASP A 356 10.66 8.31 -19.61
CA ASP A 356 11.79 8.01 -20.51
C ASP A 356 12.87 7.21 -19.79
N THR A 357 13.24 7.63 -18.58
CA THR A 357 14.19 6.92 -17.72
C THR A 357 13.72 5.48 -17.44
N ALA A 358 12.44 5.30 -17.11
CA ALA A 358 11.89 3.99 -16.81
C ALA A 358 11.82 3.07 -18.04
N LEU A 359 11.48 3.62 -19.21
CA LEU A 359 11.45 2.90 -20.48
C LEU A 359 12.85 2.48 -20.93
N GLY A 360 13.83 3.39 -20.85
CA GLY A 360 15.22 3.10 -21.20
C GLY A 360 15.83 1.97 -20.37
N GLN A 361 15.60 1.96 -19.06
CA GLN A 361 16.04 0.87 -18.19
C GLN A 361 15.34 -0.47 -18.51
N ARG A 362 14.05 -0.43 -18.85
CA ARG A 362 13.30 -1.64 -19.22
C ARG A 362 13.81 -2.25 -20.54
N ALA A 363 14.15 -1.42 -21.51
CA ALA A 363 14.78 -1.87 -22.76
C ALA A 363 16.14 -2.54 -22.48
N ALA A 364 16.98 -1.94 -21.62
CA ALA A 364 18.28 -2.50 -21.25
C ALA A 364 18.17 -3.88 -20.57
N VAL A 365 17.24 -4.06 -19.62
CA VAL A 365 17.02 -5.37 -18.96
C VAL A 365 16.57 -6.43 -19.96
N THR A 366 15.68 -6.06 -20.90
CA THR A 366 15.19 -6.98 -21.93
C THR A 366 16.33 -7.48 -22.81
N MET A 367 17.23 -6.58 -23.25
CA MET A 367 18.41 -6.92 -24.05
C MET A 367 19.41 -7.85 -23.34
N ILE A 368 19.56 -7.72 -22.01
CA ILE A 368 20.42 -8.61 -21.21
C ILE A 368 19.79 -10.00 -21.07
N SER A 369 18.46 -10.09 -20.93
CA SER A 369 17.75 -11.38 -20.83
C SER A 369 17.72 -12.16 -22.15
N THR A 370 17.69 -11.49 -23.31
CA THR A 370 17.71 -12.14 -24.62
C THR A 370 19.11 -12.61 -25.01
N SER A 371 20.17 -11.88 -24.62
CA SER A 371 21.56 -12.31 -24.86
C SER A 371 21.98 -13.51 -24.00
N SER A 372 21.52 -13.59 -22.75
CA SER A 372 21.80 -14.73 -21.84
C SER A 372 21.04 -16.01 -22.18
N SER A 373 19.85 -15.92 -22.79
CA SER A 373 19.08 -17.09 -23.25
C SER A 373 19.57 -17.63 -24.60
N GLY A 374 20.16 -16.79 -25.46
CA GLY A 374 20.79 -17.24 -26.71
C GLY A 374 22.03 -18.12 -26.49
N ALA A 375 22.86 -17.80 -25.49
CA ALA A 375 24.07 -18.56 -25.16
C ALA A 375 23.79 -19.96 -24.58
N ALA A 376 22.65 -20.15 -23.91
CA ALA A 376 22.26 -21.45 -23.35
C ALA A 376 21.61 -22.41 -24.37
N SER A 377 21.28 -21.93 -25.58
CA SER A 377 20.74 -22.76 -26.67
C SER A 377 21.78 -23.24 -27.67
N ALA A 378 23.05 -22.83 -27.49
CA ALA A 378 24.17 -23.13 -28.37
C ALA A 378 25.25 -24.04 -27.73
N ALA A 379 24.93 -24.71 -26.63
CA ALA A 379 25.83 -25.62 -25.91
C ALA A 379 25.29 -27.05 -25.87
#